data_AF-A0A7V6DZ33-F1
#
_entry.id   AF-A0A7V6DZ33-F1
#
_cell.length_a   1.000
_cell.length_b   1.000
_cell.length_c   1.000
_cell.angle_alpha   90.00
_cell.angle_beta   90.00
_cell.angle_gamma   90.00
#
_symmetry.space_group_name_H-M   'P 1'
#
loop_
_entity.id
_entity.type
_entity.pdbx_description
1 polymer ?
#
loop_
_entity_poly.entity_id
_entity_poly.type
_entity_poly.pdbx_seq_one_letter_code
_entity_poly.pdbx_strand_id
1 'polypeptide(L)' 'MVTKIFLVKGGKYVVILRHGNYLTVYQNLSEVYVNNGDKVKTKQSIGKLIDEENKDIVTLHFEIWEELSKQNPEEWLSK' A
#
# COMPACT_ATOMS: atom_id res chain seq x y z
N MET A 1 -9.77 5.92 -3.13
CA MET A 1 -9.07 7.21 -2.87
C MET A 1 -7.98 7.01 -1.84
N VAL A 2 -6.93 7.83 -1.86
CA VAL A 2 -5.89 7.80 -0.82
C VAL A 2 -6.44 8.39 0.46
N THR A 3 -6.48 7.61 1.54
CA THR A 3 -6.94 8.08 2.85
C THR A 3 -5.81 8.56 3.72
N LYS A 4 -4.67 7.86 3.68
CA LYS A 4 -3.53 8.18 4.53
C LYS A 4 -2.22 7.75 3.90
N ILE A 5 -1.23 8.62 4.01
CA ILE A 5 0.17 8.36 3.71
C ILE A 5 0.96 8.75 4.95
N PHE A 6 1.82 7.85 5.42
CA PHE A 6 2.70 8.15 6.55
C PHE A 6 4.00 7.34 6.46
N LEU A 7 5.03 7.84 7.15
CA LEU A 7 6.33 7.21 7.26
C LEU A 7 6.38 6.39 8.55
N VAL A 8 6.89 5.16 8.47
CA VAL A 8 7.21 4.33 9.64
C VAL A 8 8.72 4.36 9.90
N LYS A 9 9.14 3.82 11.06
CA LYS A 9 10.57 3.73 11.42
C LYS A 9 11.36 3.03 10.31
N GLY A 10 12.53 3.60 9.97
CA GLY A 10 13.38 3.10 8.89
C GLY A 10 13.12 3.70 7.51
N GLY A 11 12.42 4.84 7.42
CA GLY A 11 12.26 5.56 6.15
C GLY A 11 11.24 4.94 5.19
N LYS A 12 10.42 4.00 5.67
CA LYS A 12 9.47 3.27 4.84
C LYS A 12 8.12 3.98 4.83
N TYR A 13 7.59 4.22 3.65
CA TYR A 13 6.26 4.76 3.47
C TYR A 13 5.19 3.67 3.53
N VAL A 14 4.04 4.07 4.06
CA VAL A 14 2.79 3.32 4.07
C VAL A 14 1.72 4.15 3.37
N VAL A 15 1.02 3.53 2.42
CA VAL A 15 -0.10 4.14 1.70
C VAL A 15 -1.36 3.33 1.99
N ILE A 16 -2.42 4.00 2.41
CA ILE A 16 -3.74 3.41 2.63
C ILE A 16 -4.72 3.96 1.59
N LEU A 17 -5.38 3.07 0.88
CA LEU A 17 -6.42 3.40 -0.09
C LEU A 17 -7.77 2.87 0.38
N ARG A 18 -8.82 3.69 0.26
CA ARG A 18 -10.21 3.29 0.49
C ARG A 18 -10.94 3.02 -0.82
N HIS A 19 -11.61 1.87 -0.86
CA HIS A 19 -12.40 1.34 -1.96
C HIS A 19 -13.79 0.94 -1.42
N GLY A 20 -14.68 1.92 -1.24
CA GLY A 20 -15.97 1.68 -0.56
C GLY A 20 -15.75 1.28 0.90
N ASN A 21 -16.22 0.09 1.28
CA ASN A 21 -16.08 -0.47 2.64
C ASN A 21 -14.72 -1.12 2.88
N TYR A 22 -13.91 -1.28 1.82
CA TYR A 22 -12.59 -1.89 1.92
C TYR A 22 -11.48 -0.86 2.01
N LEU A 23 -10.47 -1.18 2.79
CA LEU A 23 -9.20 -0.48 2.90
C LEU A 23 -8.10 -1.43 2.43
N THR A 24 -7.16 -0.89 1.65
CA THR A 24 -5.96 -1.63 1.23
C THR A 24 -4.75 -0.88 1.74
N VAL A 25 -3.79 -1.61 2.30
CA VAL A 25 -2.59 -1.06 2.93
C VAL A 25 -1.38 -1.55 2.16
N TYR A 26 -0.54 -0.63 1.72
CA TYR A 26 0.71 -0.90 1.00
C TYR A 26 1.87 -0.35 1.83
N GLN A 27 2.77 -1.23 2.30
CA GLN A 27 3.94 -0.83 3.10
C GLN A 27 5.25 -1.19 2.41
N ASN A 28 6.37 -0.80 3.03
CA ASN A 28 7.73 -0.95 2.51
C ASN A 28 7.97 -0.15 1.21
N LEU A 29 7.31 1.00 1.07
CA LEU A 29 7.56 1.89 -0.06
C LEU A 29 8.76 2.82 0.23
N SER A 30 9.68 2.96 -0.71
CA SER A 30 10.77 3.95 -0.68
C SER A 30 10.30 5.32 -1.15
N GLU A 31 9.39 5.34 -2.12
CA GLU A 31 8.83 6.54 -2.72
C GLU A 31 7.32 6.40 -2.87
N VAL A 32 6.60 7.51 -2.78
CA VAL A 32 5.14 7.57 -2.98
C VAL A 32 4.84 8.60 -4.05
N TYR A 33 4.00 8.23 -5.02
CA TYR A 33 3.67 9.06 -6.21
C TYR A 33 2.28 9.70 -6.13
N VAL A 34 1.58 9.50 -5.01
CA VAL A 34 0.21 9.98 -4.77
C VAL A 34 0.16 10.80 -3.49
N ASN A 35 -0.87 11.63 -3.35
CA ASN A 35 -1.11 12.47 -2.17
C ASN A 35 -2.39 12.07 -1.44
N ASN A 36 -2.50 12.46 -0.16
CA ASN A 36 -3.73 12.29 0.61
C ASN A 36 -4.91 12.97 -0.10
N GLY A 37 -6.01 12.25 -0.27
CA GLY A 37 -7.19 12.73 -0.99
C GLY A 37 -7.23 12.36 -2.48
N ASP A 38 -6.13 11.90 -3.07
CA ASP A 38 -6.10 11.58 -4.50
C ASP A 38 -7.06 10.44 -4.86
N LYS A 39 -7.76 10.60 -5.98
CA LYS A 39 -8.53 9.53 -6.62
C LYS A 39 -7.60 8.71 -7.49
N VAL A 40 -7.25 7.53 -7.00
CA VAL A 40 -6.45 6.55 -7.75
C VAL A 40 -7.35 5.65 -8.59
N LYS A 41 -6.88 5.27 -9.78
CA LYS A 41 -7.52 4.29 -10.65
C LYS A 41 -6.87 2.91 -10.48
N THR A 42 -7.57 1.86 -10.90
CA THR A 42 -6.99 0.51 -10.98
C THR A 42 -5.73 0.53 -11.83
N LYS A 43 -4.67 -0.17 -11.39
CA LYS A 43 -3.35 -0.24 -12.03
C LYS A 43 -2.54 1.08 -12.04
N GLN A 44 -3.01 2.13 -11.37
CA GLN A 44 -2.22 3.35 -11.23
C GLN A 44 -1.01 3.10 -10.31
N SER A 45 0.16 3.54 -10.74
CA SER A 45 1.38 3.51 -9.90
C SER A 45 1.21 4.44 -8.70
N ILE A 46 1.36 3.90 -7.48
CA ILE A 46 1.22 4.67 -6.23
C ILE A 46 2.55 4.89 -5.50
N GLY A 47 3.60 4.16 -5.86
CA GLY A 47 4.91 4.27 -5.23
C GLY A 47 5.90 3.25 -5.75
N LYS A 48 7.09 3.25 -5.15
CA LYS A 48 8.21 2.33 -5.42
C LYS A 48 8.49 1.54 -4.16
N LEU A 49 8.77 0.24 -4.29
CA LEU A 49 9.19 -0.57 -3.17
C LEU A 49 10.60 -0.21 -2.73
N ILE A 50 10.90 -0.45 -1.45
CA ILE A 50 12.26 -0.29 -0.95
C ILE A 50 13.15 -1.37 -1.54
N ASP A 51 14.22 -0.91 -2.19
CA ASP A 51 15.33 -1.74 -2.62
C ASP A 51 16.43 -1.52 -1.58
N GLU A 52 16.55 -2.44 -0.63
CA GLU A 52 17.61 -2.37 0.37
C GLU A 52 18.88 -2.91 -0.28
N GLU A 53 19.82 -2.02 -0.63
CA GLU A 53 21.15 -2.38 -1.11
C GLU A 53 21.74 -3.43 -0.14
N ASN A 54 22.02 -4.65 -0.62
CA ASN A 54 22.37 -5.89 0.12
C ASN A 54 21.23 -6.89 0.46
N LYS A 55 19.99 -6.67 0.03
CA LYS A 55 18.95 -7.71 0.05
C LYS A 55 18.48 -8.02 -1.37
N ASP A 56 18.70 -9.25 -1.82
CA ASP A 56 18.16 -9.78 -3.08
C ASP A 56 16.63 -9.87 -3.13
N ILE A 57 15.93 -9.51 -2.04
CA ILE A 57 14.48 -9.67 -1.92
C ILE A 57 13.83 -8.33 -1.61
N VAL A 58 13.03 -7.87 -2.56
CA VAL A 58 12.11 -6.73 -2.41
C VAL A 58 10.73 -7.26 -2.02
N THR A 59 10.30 -6.95 -0.79
CA THR A 59 9.03 -7.47 -0.24
C THR A 59 8.01 -6.36 -0.05
N LEU A 60 6.89 -6.44 -0.79
CA LEU A 60 5.69 -5.67 -0.49
C LEU A 60 4.94 -6.32 0.68
N HIS A 61 4.65 -5.52 1.71
CA HIS A 61 3.68 -5.91 2.72
C HIS A 61 2.32 -5.34 2.35
N PHE A 62 1.35 -6.23 2.13
CA PHE A 62 0.02 -5.90 1.65
C PHE A 62 -1.05 -6.41 2.60
N GLU A 63 -2.02 -5.55 2.95
CA GLU A 63 -3.17 -5.93 3.78
C GLU A 63 -4.47 -5.41 3.17
N ILE A 64 -5.56 -6.11 3.47
CA ILE A 64 -6.93 -5.72 3.10
C ILE A 64 -7.79 -5.78 4.34
N TRP A 65 -8.47 -4.67 4.64
CA TRP A 65 -9.41 -4.59 5.75
C TRP A 65 -10.80 -4.25 5.22
N GLU A 66 -11.82 -4.90 5.74
CA GLU A 66 -13.22 -4.50 5.56
C GLU A 66 -13.62 -3.73 6.81
N GLU A 67 -13.79 -2.41 6.68
CA GLU A 67 -13.93 -1.48 7.80
C GLU A 67 -12.77 -1.64 8.82
N LEU A 68 -12.97 -2.42 9.87
CA LEU A 68 -11.97 -2.69 10.93
C LEU A 68 -11.53 -4.17 10.98
N SER A 69 -12.11 -5.03 10.15
CA SER A 69 -11.83 -6.47 10.11
C SER A 69 -10.76 -6.79 9.08
N LYS A 70 -9.69 -7.49 9.48
CA LYS A 70 -8.65 -7.97 8.57
C LYS A 70 -9.20 -9.11 7.71
N GLN A 71 -8.99 -9.02 6.40
CA GLN A 71 -9.43 -9.99 5.41
C GLN A 71 -8.25 -10.79 4.86
N ASN A 72 -8.53 -11.93 4.23
CA ASN A 72 -7.51 -12.70 3.52
C ASN A 72 -7.17 -12.01 2.18
N PRO A 73 -5.91 -11.53 1.98
CA PRO A 73 -5.54 -10.86 0.74
C PRO A 73 -5.55 -11.77 -0.48
N GLU A 74 -5.35 -13.09 -0.31
CA GLU A 74 -5.29 -14.04 -1.42
C GLU A 74 -6.60 -14.11 -2.22
N GLU A 75 -7.74 -13.90 -1.56
CA GLU A 75 -9.06 -13.89 -2.22
C GLU A 75 -9.28 -12.65 -3.10
N TRP A 76 -8.46 -11.63 -2.93
CA TRP A 76 -8.57 -10.33 -3.61
C TRP A 76 -7.54 -10.14 -4.73
N LEU A 77 -6.48 -10.94 -4.73
CA LEU A 77 -5.46 -10.91 -5.77
C LEU A 77 -6.05 -11.52 -7.05
N SER A 78 -6.38 -10.66 -8.01
CA SER A 78 -6.77 -11.12 -9.35
C SER A 78 -5.57 -11.80 -10.04
N LYS A 79 -5.75 -13.03 -10.53
CA LYS A 79 -4.80 -13.71 -11.41
C LYS A 79 -4.60 -12.99 -12.74
#